data_AF-A0A011P728-F1
#
_entry.id   AF-A0A011P728-F1
#
_cell.length_a   1.000
_cell.length_b   1.000
_cell.length_c   1.000
_cell.angle_alpha   90.00
_cell.angle_beta   90.00
_cell.angle_gamma   90.00
#
_symmetry.space_group_name_H-M   'P 1'
#
loop_
_entity.id
_entity.type
_entity.pdbx_description
1 polymer ?
#
loop_
_entity_poly.entity_id
_entity_poly.type
_entity_poly.pdbx_seq_one_letter_code
_entity_poly.pdbx_strand_id
1 'polypeptide(L)' 'MCDAHLKTLVMALQPEWVIGVGAFAETRAREALAGTTVGVGRVLHPSPASPAANRGWAEAASTQLRTLGVWD' A
#
# COMPACT_ATOMS: atom_id res chain seq x y z
N MET A 1 14.01 3.23 -12.64
CA MET A 1 12.89 3.98 -13.27
C MET A 1 11.66 4.02 -12.38
N CYS A 2 11.06 2.87 -12.00
CA CYS A 2 9.82 2.83 -11.21
C CYS A 2 9.94 3.52 -9.84
N ASP A 3 11.00 3.25 -9.08
CA ASP A 3 11.17 3.86 -7.74
C ASP A 3 11.31 5.39 -7.81
N ALA A 4 12.05 5.90 -8.81
CA ALA A 4 12.21 7.33 -9.02
C ALA A 4 10.89 8.00 -9.42
N HIS A 5 10.08 7.31 -10.24
CA HIS A 5 8.74 7.79 -10.58
C HIS A 5 7.81 7.79 -9.36
N LEU A 6 7.83 6.73 -8.55
CA LEU A 6 7.07 6.69 -7.29
C LEU A 6 7.45 7.84 -6.34
N LYS A 7 8.76 8.09 -6.16
CA LYS A 7 9.24 9.25 -5.38
C LYS A 7 8.69 10.57 -5.93
N THR A 8 8.70 10.73 -7.26
CA THR A 8 8.19 11.94 -7.92
C THR A 8 6.71 12.14 -7.64
N LEU A 9 5.89 11.08 -7.74
CA LEU A 9 4.47 11.13 -7.41
C LEU A 9 4.23 11.48 -5.94
N VAL A 10 4.97 10.84 -5.02
CA VAL A 10 4.85 11.10 -3.58
C VAL A 10 5.25 12.53 -3.23
N MET A 11 6.32 13.06 -3.84
CA MET A 11 6.70 14.46 -3.66
C MET A 11 5.65 15.44 -4.19
N ALA A 12 5.03 15.13 -5.33
CA ALA A 12 4.03 16.00 -5.96
C ALA A 12 2.68 15.97 -5.25
N LEU A 13 2.24 14.80 -4.79
CA LEU A 13 0.94 14.61 -4.14
C LEU A 13 0.99 14.85 -2.62
N GLN A 14 2.20 14.82 -2.03
CA GLN A 14 2.45 14.95 -0.60
C GLN A 14 1.50 14.10 0.28
N PRO A 15 1.31 12.79 -0.02
CA PRO A 15 0.40 11.98 0.77
C PRO A 15 1.00 11.68 2.14
N GLU A 16 0.15 11.55 3.15
CA GLU A 16 0.55 11.03 4.45
C GLU A 16 0.88 9.53 4.38
N TRP A 17 0.21 8.80 3.50
CA TRP A 17 0.33 7.34 3.36
C TRP A 17 0.45 6.88 1.91
N VAL A 18 1.28 5.86 1.70
CA VAL A 18 1.32 5.03 0.48
C VAL A 18 0.94 3.61 0.88
N ILE A 19 -0.14 3.09 0.28
CA ILE A 19 -0.63 1.75 0.56
C ILE A 19 -0.26 0.82 -0.60
N GLY A 20 0.60 -0.16 -0.33
CA GLY A 20 0.92 -1.24 -1.25
C GLY A 20 -0.25 -2.21 -1.39
N VAL A 21 -0.67 -2.50 -2.61
CA VAL A 21 -1.63 -3.57 -2.89
C VAL A 21 -0.86 -4.87 -3.06
N GLY A 22 -0.81 -5.68 -2.00
CA GLY A 22 0.03 -6.88 -1.92
C GLY A 22 1.44 -6.63 -1.39
N ALA A 23 2.11 -7.73 -1.03
CA ALA A 23 3.41 -7.69 -0.34
C ALA A 23 4.53 -7.08 -1.21
N PHE A 24 4.56 -7.42 -2.50
CA PHE A 24 5.57 -6.87 -3.41
C PHE A 24 5.51 -5.34 -3.48
N ALA A 25 4.30 -4.78 -3.67
CA ALA A 25 4.12 -3.34 -3.77
C ALA A 25 4.51 -2.62 -2.47
N GLU A 26 4.15 -3.18 -1.30
CA GLU A 26 4.58 -2.64 0.00
C GLU A 26 6.12 -2.62 0.10
N THR A 27 6.79 -3.73 -0.18
CA THR A 27 8.25 -3.83 -0.09
C THR A 27 8.93 -2.83 -1.02
N ARG A 28 8.48 -2.72 -2.28
CA ARG A 28 9.02 -1.75 -3.23
C ARG A 28 8.79 -0.31 -2.77
N ALA A 29 7.61 0.00 -2.22
CA ALA A 29 7.31 1.33 -1.70
C ALA A 29 8.19 1.66 -0.49
N ARG A 30 8.42 0.72 0.44
CA ARG A 30 9.32 0.90 1.58
C ARG A 30 10.75 1.18 1.14
N GLU A 31 11.27 0.42 0.18
CA GLU A 31 12.62 0.62 -0.35
C GLU A 31 12.74 1.96 -1.09
N ALA A 32 11.78 2.27 -1.96
CA ALA A 32 11.78 3.50 -2.73
C ALA A 32 11.60 4.73 -1.83
N LEU A 33 10.82 4.67 -0.75
CA LEU A 33 10.52 5.83 0.09
C LEU A 33 11.34 5.87 1.38
N ALA A 34 12.38 5.04 1.47
CA ALA A 34 13.30 5.04 2.60
C ALA A 34 13.89 6.45 2.84
N GLY A 35 13.83 6.90 4.09
CA GLY A 35 14.29 8.24 4.51
C GLY A 35 13.25 9.36 4.34
N THR A 36 12.05 9.07 3.84
CA THR A 36 10.92 10.00 3.87
C THR A 36 10.09 9.82 5.15
N THR A 37 9.23 10.79 5.45
CA THR A 37 8.29 10.72 6.58
C THR A 37 6.94 10.09 6.20
N VAL A 38 6.77 9.66 4.95
CA VAL A 38 5.51 9.10 4.45
C VAL A 38 5.29 7.71 5.03
N GLY A 39 4.10 7.48 5.58
CA GLY A 39 3.68 6.17 6.06
C GLY A 39 3.58 5.17 4.90
N VAL A 40 4.11 3.95 5.09
CA VAL A 40 3.93 2.87 4.12
C VAL A 40 3.19 1.72 4.78
N GLY A 41 2.06 1.35 4.19
CA GLY A 41 1.18 0.27 4.64
C GLY A 41 0.85 -0.71 3.52
N ARG A 42 0.01 -1.70 3.83
CA ARG A 42 -0.41 -2.72 2.87
C ARG A 42 -1.86 -3.14 3.04
N VAL A 43 -2.50 -3.39 1.91
CA VAL A 43 -3.72 -4.21 1.84
C VAL A 43 -3.46 -5.50 1.08
N LEU A 44 -4.34 -6.48 1.26
CA LEU A 44 -4.36 -7.71 0.48
C LEU A 44 -4.45 -7.37 -1.02
N HIS A 45 -3.77 -8.13 -1.88
CA HIS A 45 -3.96 -7.97 -3.32
C HIS A 45 -5.25 -8.66 -3.76
N PRO A 46 -6.09 -8.04 -4.63
CA PRO A 46 -7.39 -8.58 -5.05
C PRO A 46 -7.29 -9.76 -6.04
N SER A 47 -6.11 -10.35 -6.24
CA SER A 47 -5.93 -11.37 -7.28
C SER A 47 -6.65 -12.65 -6.87
N PRO A 48 -7.35 -13.32 -7.80
CA PRO A 48 -8.01 -14.60 -7.54
C PRO A 48 -7.00 -15.71 -7.19
N ALA A 49 -5.71 -15.51 -7.45
CA ALA A 49 -4.64 -16.42 -7.03
C ALA A 49 -4.47 -16.49 -5.50
N SER A 50 -5.04 -15.54 -4.74
CA SER A 50 -5.04 -15.59 -3.28
C SER A 50 -6.34 -16.20 -2.75
N PRO A 51 -6.30 -17.34 -2.05
CA PRO A 51 -7.48 -17.89 -1.39
C PRO A 51 -8.12 -16.93 -0.39
N ALA A 52 -7.33 -16.05 0.23
CA ALA A 52 -7.83 -15.03 1.14
C ALA A 52 -8.66 -13.96 0.42
N ALA A 53 -8.25 -13.55 -0.79
CA ALA A 53 -8.99 -12.56 -1.57
C ALA A 53 -10.35 -13.11 -2.03
N ASN A 54 -10.40 -14.40 -2.37
CA ASN A 54 -11.63 -15.08 -2.79
C ASN A 54 -12.67 -15.24 -1.65
N ARG A 55 -12.26 -15.13 -0.38
CA ARG A 55 -13.16 -15.21 0.78
C ARG A 55 -13.77 -13.88 1.19
N GLY A 56 -13.46 -12.79 0.49
CA GLY A 56 -13.96 -11.45 0.81
C GLY A 56 -12.83 -10.42 0.85
N TRP A 57 -12.38 -10.00 -0.33
CA TRP A 57 -11.28 -9.03 -0.44
C TRP A 57 -11.63 -7.65 0.15
N ALA A 58 -12.83 -7.13 -0.14
CA ALA A 58 -13.20 -5.78 0.27
C ALA A 58 -13.20 -5.62 1.80
N GLU A 59 -13.82 -6.56 2.51
CA GLU A 59 -13.84 -6.56 3.98
C GLU A 59 -12.43 -6.70 4.58
N ALA A 60 -11.60 -7.58 4.02
CA ALA A 60 -10.22 -7.75 4.44
C ALA A 60 -9.40 -6.46 4.23
N ALA A 61 -9.51 -5.83 3.05
CA ALA A 61 -8.81 -4.59 2.73
C ALA A 61 -9.27 -3.43 3.63
N SER A 62 -10.59 -3.25 3.83
CA SER A 62 -11.12 -2.22 4.74
C SER A 62 -10.67 -2.44 6.19
N THR A 63 -10.65 -3.68 6.67
CA THR A 63 -10.15 -4.00 8.02
C THR A 63 -8.65 -3.67 8.17
N GLN A 64 -7.86 -3.95 7.13
CA GLN A 64 -6.44 -3.61 7.12
C GLN A 64 -6.22 -2.09 7.11
N LEU A 65 -7.00 -1.34 6.34
CA LEU A 65 -6.92 0.13 6.30
C LEU A 65 -7.35 0.76 7.64
N ARG A 66 -8.41 0.26 8.28
CA ARG A 66 -8.80 0.66 9.64
C ARG A 66 -7.72 0.35 10.68
N THR A 67 -7.09 -0.82 10.58
CA THR A 67 -5.99 -1.23 11.47
C THR A 67 -4.78 -0.31 11.34
N LEU A 68 -4.52 0.20 10.13
CA LEU A 68 -3.49 1.21 9.86
C LEU A 68 -3.91 2.62 10.32
N GLY A 69 -5.18 2.83 10.68
CA GLY A 69 -5.73 4.13 11.06
C GLY A 69 -5.91 5.09 9.88
N VAL A 70 -6.06 4.58 8.65
CA VAL A 70 -6.15 5.40 7.42
C VAL A 70 -7.55 5.41 6.77
N TRP A 71 -8.54 4.78 7.41
CA TRP A 71 -9.92 4.69 6.94
C TRP A 71 -10.84 4.54 8.15
N ASP A 72 -11.97 5.26 8.17
CA ASP A 72 -13.09 5.11 9.11
C ASP A 72 -14.31 4.42 8.45
#